data_AF-A0AAE9SKX8-F1
#
_entry.id   AF-A0AAE9SKX8-F1
#
_cell.length_a   1.000
_cell.length_b   1.000
_cell.length_c   1.000
_cell.angle_alpha   90.00
_cell.angle_beta   90.00
_cell.angle_gamma   90.00
#
_symmetry.space_group_name_H-M   'P 1'
#
loop_
_entity.id
_entity.type
_entity.pdbx_description
1 polymer ?
#
loop_
_entity_poly.entity_id
_entity_poly.type
_entity_poly.pdbx_seq_one_letter_code
_entity_poly.pdbx_strand_id
1 'polypeptide(L)'
;MNTGLIVILVAVLLVLILGYNIMLQYKVKVETAKRQESARYVTLIDGTEELIGHAHHIPFSKDLLLCLNNRILDALESMRELDPKNKQLVQRIENMKQQITQLKESNQSGESTTFKMPSSDKQAILMLKLVKRLRDTVRNEHNKGRLDTQTYVTENARLETMQIRINIENVIKRANDSISRGQPGTALQLLRKGIDALSTKNDAYSIQAKQKLEDMLGDLDKKRQDKNDAEMQQLADKERDSDMDALFGEKKKW
;
A
#
# COMPACT_ATOMS: atom_id res chain seq x y z
N MET A 1 -4.27 -77.06 -25.28
CA MET A 1 -4.00 -76.09 -26.38
C MET A 1 -4.62 -74.71 -26.10
N ASN A 2 -4.60 -74.21 -24.85
CA ASN A 2 -5.22 -72.91 -24.47
C ASN A 2 -4.26 -71.97 -23.71
N THR A 3 -3.10 -72.44 -23.23
CA THR A 3 -2.18 -71.65 -22.40
C THR A 3 -1.54 -70.50 -23.17
N GLY A 4 -1.15 -70.72 -24.43
CA GLY A 4 -0.62 -69.65 -25.30
C GLY A 4 -1.64 -68.54 -25.59
N LEU A 5 -2.91 -68.91 -25.83
CA LEU A 5 -4.01 -67.95 -26.01
C LEU A 5 -4.26 -67.15 -24.73
N ILE A 6 -4.23 -67.79 -23.56
CA ILE A 6 -4.39 -67.12 -22.26
C ILE A 6 -3.25 -66.12 -22.03
N VAL A 7 -2.00 -66.48 -22.30
CA VAL A 7 -0.84 -65.59 -22.14
C VAL A 7 -0.92 -64.36 -23.06
N ILE A 8 -1.34 -64.55 -24.32
CA ILE A 8 -1.54 -63.44 -25.26
C ILE A 8 -2.67 -62.51 -24.79
N LEU A 9 -3.77 -63.08 -24.30
CA LEU A 9 -4.93 -62.31 -23.84
C LEU A 9 -4.57 -61.48 -22.60
N VAL A 10 -3.80 -62.04 -21.67
CA VAL A 10 -3.27 -61.31 -20.51
C VAL A 10 -2.32 -60.19 -20.94
N ALA A 11 -1.43 -60.43 -21.91
CA ALA A 11 -0.51 -59.42 -22.42
C ALA A 11 -1.26 -58.24 -23.07
N VAL A 12 -2.28 -58.50 -23.89
CA VAL A 12 -3.13 -57.46 -24.51
C VAL A 12 -3.88 -56.66 -23.45
N LEU A 13 -4.41 -57.33 -22.43
CA LEU A 13 -5.16 -56.69 -21.35
C LEU A 13 -4.26 -55.76 -20.51
N LEU A 14 -3.01 -56.14 -20.25
CA LEU A 14 -2.04 -55.28 -19.58
C LEU A 14 -1.70 -54.02 -20.40
N VAL A 15 -1.53 -54.14 -21.71
CA VAL A 15 -1.28 -52.99 -22.61
C VAL A 15 -2.47 -52.03 -22.62
N LEU A 16 -3.70 -52.56 -22.65
CA LEU A 16 -4.92 -51.73 -22.60
C LEU A 16 -5.05 -50.95 -21.29
N ILE A 17 -4.74 -51.58 -20.14
CA ILE A 17 -4.78 -50.90 -18.84
C ILE A 17 -3.72 -49.79 -18.77
N LEU A 18 -2.50 -50.04 -19.27
CA LEU A 18 -1.44 -49.03 -19.34
C LEU A 18 -1.86 -47.85 -20.24
N GLY A 19 -2.40 -48.13 -21.42
CA GLY A 19 -2.88 -47.11 -22.35
C GLY A 19 -4.00 -46.24 -21.77
N TYR A 20 -4.98 -46.87 -21.12
CA TYR A 20 -6.07 -46.16 -20.46
C TYR A 20 -5.56 -45.27 -19.31
N ASN A 21 -4.63 -45.77 -18.48
CA ASN A 21 -4.03 -44.99 -17.40
C ASN A 21 -3.25 -43.77 -17.91
N ILE A 22 -2.47 -43.92 -18.99
CA ILE A 22 -1.75 -42.79 -19.59
C ILE A 22 -2.72 -41.75 -20.14
N MET A 23 -3.78 -42.17 -20.84
CA MET A 23 -4.82 -41.27 -21.34
C MET A 23 -5.53 -40.52 -20.21
N LEU A 24 -5.85 -41.23 -19.12
CA LEU A 24 -6.47 -40.65 -17.93
C LEU A 24 -5.54 -39.64 -17.27
N GLN A 25 -4.26 -39.98 -17.07
CA GLN A 25 -3.26 -39.04 -16.53
C GLN A 25 -3.10 -37.80 -17.41
N TYR A 26 -3.12 -37.96 -18.74
CA TYR A 26 -3.06 -36.82 -19.65
C TYR A 26 -4.29 -35.92 -19.51
N LYS A 27 -5.50 -36.49 -19.50
CA LYS A 27 -6.74 -35.73 -19.27
C LYS A 27 -6.72 -34.99 -17.93
N VAL A 28 -6.33 -35.66 -16.85
CA VAL A 28 -6.21 -35.04 -15.52
C VAL A 28 -5.16 -33.92 -15.54
N LYS A 29 -4.00 -34.13 -16.17
CA LYS A 29 -2.97 -33.06 -16.30
C LYS A 29 -3.52 -31.83 -17.03
N VAL A 30 -4.23 -32.00 -18.14
CA VAL A 30 -4.84 -30.87 -18.87
C VAL A 30 -5.90 -30.17 -18.02
N GLU A 31 -6.76 -30.93 -17.34
CA GLU A 31 -7.80 -30.36 -16.48
C GLU A 31 -7.21 -29.61 -15.28
N THR A 32 -6.17 -30.15 -14.65
CA THR A 32 -5.46 -29.49 -13.55
C THR A 32 -4.75 -28.22 -14.00
N ALA A 33 -4.12 -28.21 -15.17
CA ALA A 33 -3.51 -27.02 -15.75
C ALA A 33 -4.55 -25.91 -15.99
N LYS A 34 -5.68 -26.26 -16.62
CA LYS A 34 -6.82 -25.33 -16.82
C LYS A 34 -7.35 -24.78 -15.49
N ARG A 35 -7.49 -25.65 -14.48
CA ARG A 35 -7.95 -25.24 -13.13
C ARG A 35 -6.95 -24.31 -12.46
N GLN A 36 -5.65 -24.55 -12.64
CA GLN A 36 -4.59 -23.70 -12.09
C GLN A 36 -4.57 -22.32 -12.74
N GLU A 37 -4.72 -22.23 -14.06
CA GLU A 37 -4.83 -20.95 -14.76
C GLU A 37 -6.10 -20.20 -14.37
N SER A 38 -7.24 -20.88 -14.29
CA SER A 38 -8.48 -20.28 -13.80
C SER A 38 -8.33 -19.75 -12.36
N ALA A 39 -7.64 -20.49 -11.49
CA ALA A 39 -7.39 -20.04 -10.11
C ALA A 39 -6.53 -18.77 -10.07
N ARG A 40 -5.56 -18.63 -10.98
CA ARG A 40 -4.75 -17.39 -11.10
C ARG A 40 -5.61 -16.19 -11.45
N TYR A 41 -6.54 -16.32 -12.41
CA TYR A 41 -7.45 -15.24 -12.76
C TYR A 41 -8.42 -14.90 -11.62
N VAL A 42 -8.91 -15.89 -10.88
CA VAL A 42 -9.74 -15.64 -9.68
C VAL A 42 -8.96 -14.82 -8.64
N THR A 43 -7.73 -15.23 -8.30
CA THR A 43 -6.88 -14.47 -7.36
C THR A 43 -6.59 -13.06 -7.86
N LEU A 44 -6.43 -12.89 -9.18
CA LEU A 44 -6.24 -11.58 -9.80
C LEU A 44 -7.47 -10.69 -9.62
N ILE A 45 -8.66 -11.23 -9.85
CA ILE A 45 -9.94 -10.53 -9.70
C ILE A 45 -10.16 -10.16 -8.24
N ASP A 46 -10.09 -11.12 -7.33
CA ASP A 46 -10.28 -10.90 -5.89
C ASP A 46 -9.31 -9.85 -5.36
N GLY A 47 -8.04 -9.92 -5.78
CA GLY A 47 -7.04 -8.93 -5.42
C GLY A 47 -7.28 -7.54 -6.03
N THR A 48 -8.01 -7.43 -7.14
CA THR A 48 -8.42 -6.14 -7.72
C THR A 48 -9.66 -5.59 -7.03
N GLU A 49 -10.64 -6.44 -6.75
CA GLU A 49 -11.87 -6.09 -6.04
C GLU A 49 -11.55 -5.64 -4.61
N GLU A 50 -10.59 -6.29 -3.94
CA GLU A 50 -10.06 -5.84 -2.64
C GLU A 50 -9.49 -4.41 -2.72
N LEU A 51 -8.72 -4.09 -3.76
CA LEU A 51 -8.16 -2.74 -3.94
C LEU A 51 -9.29 -1.71 -4.13
N ILE A 52 -10.31 -2.03 -4.92
CA ILE A 52 -11.48 -1.17 -5.11
C ILE A 52 -12.27 -1.01 -3.80
N GLY A 53 -12.42 -2.08 -3.01
CA GLY A 53 -13.11 -2.06 -1.72
C GLY A 53 -12.48 -1.10 -0.71
N HIS A 54 -11.19 -0.79 -0.84
CA HIS A 54 -10.50 0.20 -0.02
C HIS A 54 -10.56 1.65 -0.54
N ALA A 55 -11.39 1.94 -1.55
CA ALA A 55 -11.60 3.29 -2.08
C ALA A 55 -12.10 4.32 -1.06
N HIS A 56 -12.61 3.88 0.11
CA HIS A 56 -12.98 4.79 1.19
C HIS A 56 -11.79 5.45 1.91
N HIS A 57 -10.59 4.86 1.81
CA HIS A 57 -9.40 5.39 2.46
C HIS A 57 -8.60 6.33 1.55
N ILE A 58 -8.68 6.15 0.24
CA ILE A 58 -7.86 6.88 -0.73
C ILE A 58 -8.76 7.33 -1.87
N PRO A 59 -8.61 8.56 -2.37
CA PRO A 59 -9.42 9.07 -3.45
C PRO A 59 -9.01 8.45 -4.79
N PHE A 60 -9.97 7.82 -5.45
CA PHE A 60 -9.72 7.18 -6.74
C PHE A 60 -10.11 8.15 -7.85
N SER A 61 -9.25 8.28 -8.85
CA SER A 61 -9.60 8.98 -10.07
C SER A 61 -10.42 8.05 -10.95
N LYS A 62 -11.12 8.67 -11.89
CA LYS A 62 -11.83 7.96 -12.96
C LYS A 62 -10.90 7.03 -13.73
N ASP A 63 -9.71 7.50 -14.10
CA ASP A 63 -8.74 6.72 -14.87
C ASP A 63 -8.22 5.50 -14.10
N LEU A 64 -7.97 5.65 -12.79
CA LEU A 64 -7.58 4.54 -11.94
C LEU A 64 -8.72 3.51 -11.81
N LEU A 65 -9.95 3.96 -11.60
CA LEU A 65 -11.11 3.06 -11.55
C LEU A 65 -11.31 2.34 -12.88
N LEU A 66 -11.19 3.03 -14.02
CA LEU A 66 -11.27 2.41 -15.34
C LEU A 66 -10.17 1.38 -15.53
N CYS A 67 -8.93 1.69 -15.13
CA CYS A 67 -7.81 0.74 -15.19
C CYS A 67 -8.10 -0.53 -14.38
N LEU A 68 -8.61 -0.41 -13.15
CA LEU A 68 -8.91 -1.56 -12.29
C LEU A 68 -10.09 -2.38 -12.81
N ASN A 69 -11.16 -1.73 -13.28
CA ASN A 69 -12.31 -2.44 -13.84
C ASN A 69 -11.98 -3.12 -15.18
N ASN A 70 -11.20 -2.48 -16.06
CA ASN A 70 -10.71 -3.11 -17.30
C ASN A 70 -9.83 -4.34 -16.99
N ARG A 71 -8.98 -4.25 -15.96
CA ARG A 71 -8.18 -5.39 -15.51
C ARG A 71 -9.04 -6.59 -15.07
N ILE A 72 -10.15 -6.34 -14.36
CA ILE A 72 -11.12 -7.38 -14.00
C ILE A 72 -11.80 -7.93 -15.26
N LEU A 73 -12.24 -7.06 -16.16
CA LEU A 73 -12.87 -7.45 -17.42
C LEU A 73 -11.97 -8.38 -18.24
N ASP A 74 -10.70 -8.03 -18.43
CA ASP A 74 -9.74 -8.85 -19.16
C ASP A 74 -9.54 -10.23 -18.53
N ALA A 75 -9.49 -10.28 -17.18
CA ALA A 75 -9.36 -11.53 -16.45
C ALA A 75 -10.60 -12.42 -16.66
N LEU A 76 -11.79 -11.82 -16.65
CA LEU A 76 -13.05 -12.53 -16.91
C LEU A 76 -13.14 -13.03 -18.35
N GLU A 77 -12.72 -12.21 -19.33
CA GLU A 77 -12.67 -12.61 -20.74
C GLU A 77 -11.69 -13.77 -20.96
N SER A 78 -10.51 -13.71 -20.34
CA SER A 78 -9.51 -14.79 -20.37
C SER A 78 -10.05 -16.08 -19.71
N MET A 79 -10.79 -15.97 -18.61
CA MET A 79 -11.45 -17.13 -17.98
C MET A 79 -12.52 -17.75 -18.89
N ARG A 80 -13.25 -16.93 -19.66
CA ARG A 80 -14.25 -17.43 -20.62
C ARG A 80 -13.60 -18.18 -21.78
N GLU A 81 -12.44 -17.75 -22.24
CA GLU A 81 -11.68 -18.47 -23.27
C GLU A 81 -11.25 -19.86 -22.79
N LEU A 82 -10.83 -19.96 -21.52
CA LEU A 82 -10.51 -21.24 -20.90
C LEU A 82 -11.76 -22.12 -20.74
N ASP A 83 -12.89 -21.56 -20.30
CA ASP A 83 -14.14 -22.29 -20.09
C ASP A 83 -15.38 -21.67 -20.78
N PRO A 84 -15.56 -21.90 -22.10
CA PRO A 84 -16.64 -21.28 -22.87
C PRO A 84 -18.05 -21.73 -22.47
N LYS A 85 -18.18 -22.84 -21.72
CA LYS A 85 -19.47 -23.42 -21.32
C LYS A 85 -20.09 -22.72 -20.12
N ASN A 86 -19.33 -21.88 -19.41
CA ASN A 86 -19.79 -21.24 -18.19
C ASN A 86 -20.64 -19.99 -18.50
N LYS A 87 -21.97 -20.16 -18.45
CA LYS A 87 -22.93 -19.06 -18.67
C LYS A 87 -22.84 -17.94 -17.63
N GLN A 88 -22.36 -18.22 -16.42
CA GLN A 88 -22.22 -17.19 -15.37
C GLN A 88 -21.12 -16.18 -15.70
N LEU A 89 -20.04 -16.61 -16.37
CA LEU A 89 -18.97 -15.71 -16.81
C LEU A 89 -19.48 -14.70 -17.84
N VAL A 90 -20.35 -15.13 -18.77
CA VAL A 90 -20.93 -14.25 -19.79
C VAL A 90 -21.72 -13.11 -19.15
N GLN A 91 -22.56 -13.43 -18.17
CA GLN A 91 -23.33 -12.42 -17.45
C GLN A 91 -22.43 -11.47 -16.66
N ARG A 92 -21.38 -11.98 -16.00
CA ARG A 92 -20.44 -11.14 -15.23
C ARG A 92 -19.63 -10.20 -16.13
N ILE A 93 -19.22 -10.66 -17.31
CA ILE A 93 -18.55 -9.84 -18.33
C ILE A 93 -19.47 -8.70 -18.79
N GLU A 94 -20.73 -9.00 -19.09
CA GLU A 94 -21.69 -7.98 -19.55
C GLU A 94 -21.94 -6.91 -18.47
N ASN A 95 -22.16 -7.34 -17.23
CA ASN A 95 -22.32 -6.42 -16.09
C ASN A 95 -21.09 -5.52 -15.92
N MET A 96 -19.87 -6.09 -16.05
CA MET A 96 -18.62 -5.34 -15.93
C MET A 96 -18.46 -4.33 -17.09
N LYS A 97 -18.81 -4.72 -18.33
CA LYS A 97 -18.81 -3.81 -19.48
C LYS A 97 -19.76 -2.64 -19.28
N GLN A 98 -20.98 -2.91 -18.80
CA GLN A 98 -21.95 -1.86 -18.48
C GLN A 98 -21.42 -0.91 -17.40
N GLN A 99 -20.81 -1.44 -16.34
CA GLN A 99 -20.18 -0.62 -15.29
C GLN A 99 -19.05 0.26 -15.84
N ILE A 100 -18.19 -0.27 -16.71
CA ILE A 100 -17.12 0.50 -17.36
C ILE A 100 -17.68 1.60 -18.25
N THR A 101 -18.73 1.31 -19.04
CA THR A 101 -19.40 2.31 -19.88
C THR A 101 -20.01 3.43 -19.04
N GLN A 102 -20.72 3.09 -17.98
CA GLN A 102 -21.28 4.08 -17.04
C GLN A 102 -20.18 4.95 -16.39
N LEU A 103 -19.05 4.36 -16.03
CA LEU A 103 -17.90 5.11 -15.50
C LEU A 103 -17.30 6.05 -16.55
N LYS A 104 -17.25 5.64 -17.82
CA LYS A 104 -16.77 6.49 -18.92
C LYS A 104 -17.72 7.65 -19.21
N GLU A 105 -19.03 7.40 -19.19
CA GLU A 105 -20.07 8.41 -19.46
C GLU A 105 -20.30 9.35 -18.26
N SER A 106 -19.98 8.91 -17.04
CA SER A 106 -20.02 9.76 -15.87
C SER A 106 -19.06 10.94 -16.04
N ASN A 107 -19.62 12.16 -16.12
CA ASN A 107 -18.90 13.43 -16.15
C ASN A 107 -18.31 13.83 -14.79
N GLN A 108 -18.16 12.89 -13.86
CA GLN A 108 -17.40 13.12 -12.63
C GLN A 108 -15.92 13.26 -12.97
N SER A 109 -15.53 14.48 -13.32
CA SER A 109 -14.14 14.93 -13.51
C SER A 109 -13.42 15.19 -12.17
N GLY A 110 -14.01 14.79 -11.05
CA GLY A 110 -13.46 14.92 -9.70
C GLY A 110 -13.14 13.58 -9.05
N GLU A 111 -12.22 13.60 -8.09
CA GLU A 111 -11.89 12.45 -7.25
C GLU A 111 -13.14 11.91 -6.53
N SER A 112 -13.30 10.59 -6.49
CA SER A 112 -14.50 9.95 -5.91
C SER A 112 -14.69 10.21 -4.41
N THR A 113 -13.63 10.59 -3.70
CA THR A 113 -13.65 10.99 -2.30
C THR A 113 -12.62 12.09 -2.05
N THR A 114 -12.74 12.82 -0.94
CA THR A 114 -11.68 13.73 -0.48
C THR A 114 -10.62 12.92 0.24
N PHE A 115 -9.33 13.19 -0.02
CA PHE A 115 -8.22 12.58 0.71
C PHE A 115 -8.38 12.77 2.23
N LYS A 116 -8.57 11.68 2.97
CA LYS A 116 -8.65 11.70 4.43
C LYS A 116 -7.28 11.40 5.01
N MET A 117 -6.82 12.25 5.92
CA MET A 117 -5.59 11.99 6.65
C MET A 117 -5.75 10.77 7.56
N PRO A 118 -4.72 9.92 7.69
CA PRO A 118 -4.77 8.79 8.61
C PRO A 118 -4.89 9.27 10.06
N SER A 119 -5.84 8.71 10.82
CA SER A 119 -6.02 9.03 12.24
C SER A 119 -5.07 8.27 13.16
N SER A 120 -4.46 7.18 12.68
CA SER A 120 -3.59 6.28 13.45
C SER A 120 -2.42 5.77 12.61
N ASP A 121 -1.28 5.47 13.25
CA ASP A 121 -0.11 4.86 12.60
C ASP A 121 -0.48 3.55 11.88
N LYS A 122 -1.39 2.76 12.46
CA LYS A 122 -1.92 1.54 11.83
C LYS A 122 -2.65 1.87 10.53
N GLN A 123 -3.46 2.92 10.53
CA GLN A 123 -4.17 3.38 9.34
C GLN A 123 -3.19 3.95 8.29
N ALA A 124 -2.18 4.70 8.72
CA ALA A 124 -1.15 5.24 7.82
C ALA A 124 -0.38 4.12 7.11
N ILE A 125 -0.03 3.04 7.84
CA ILE A 125 0.63 1.87 7.27
C ILE A 125 -0.28 1.15 6.26
N LEU A 126 -1.57 0.97 6.58
CA LEU A 126 -2.53 0.34 5.68
C LEU A 126 -2.70 1.15 4.39
N MET A 127 -2.90 2.47 4.51
CA MET A 127 -3.00 3.37 3.35
C MET A 127 -1.70 3.37 2.53
N LEU A 128 -0.53 3.37 3.17
CA LEU A 128 0.75 3.31 2.47
C LEU A 128 0.91 2.01 1.67
N LYS A 129 0.52 0.86 2.25
CA LYS A 129 0.52 -0.44 1.55
C LYS A 129 -0.44 -0.44 0.37
N LEU A 130 -1.61 0.17 0.53
CA LEU A 130 -2.61 0.29 -0.53
C LEU A 130 -2.08 1.12 -1.71
N VAL A 131 -1.51 2.31 -1.45
CA VAL A 131 -0.90 3.14 -2.51
C VAL A 131 0.19 2.38 -3.25
N LYS A 132 1.06 1.66 -2.53
CA LYS A 132 2.11 0.85 -3.16
C LYS A 132 1.54 -0.23 -4.07
N ARG A 133 0.56 -1.00 -3.60
CA ARG A 133 -0.13 -2.02 -4.42
C ARG A 133 -0.81 -1.40 -5.64
N LEU A 134 -1.42 -0.23 -5.52
CA LEU A 134 -2.02 0.50 -6.64
C LEU A 134 -0.96 0.92 -7.66
N ARG A 135 0.17 1.48 -7.23
CA ARG A 135 1.28 1.86 -8.11
C ARG A 135 1.83 0.67 -8.88
N ASP A 136 2.04 -0.46 -8.19
CA ASP A 136 2.50 -1.69 -8.83
C ASP A 136 1.49 -2.23 -9.83
N THR A 137 0.19 -2.16 -9.50
CA THR A 137 -0.89 -2.57 -10.41
C THR A 137 -0.95 -1.70 -11.66
N VAL A 138 -0.91 -0.38 -11.50
CA VAL A 138 -0.91 0.60 -12.60
C VAL A 138 0.32 0.41 -13.49
N ARG A 139 1.50 0.19 -12.90
CA ARG A 139 2.72 -0.14 -13.66
C ARG A 139 2.59 -1.45 -14.43
N ASN A 140 2.04 -2.50 -13.80
CA ASN A 140 1.86 -3.79 -14.45
C ASN A 140 0.87 -3.72 -15.62
N GLU A 141 -0.22 -2.95 -15.49
CA GLU A 141 -1.18 -2.77 -16.59
C GLU A 141 -0.60 -1.90 -17.72
N HIS A 142 0.24 -0.89 -17.41
CA HIS A 142 1.00 -0.16 -18.43
C HIS A 142 2.02 -1.05 -19.16
N ASN A 143 2.77 -1.89 -18.45
CA ASN A 143 3.73 -2.83 -19.05
C ASN A 143 3.06 -3.85 -19.98
N LYS A 144 1.76 -4.14 -19.78
CA LYS A 144 0.95 -4.98 -20.68
C LYS A 144 0.36 -4.22 -21.88
N GLY A 145 0.60 -2.91 -22.00
CA GLY A 145 0.08 -2.06 -23.06
C GLY A 145 -1.40 -1.68 -22.91
N ARG A 146 -2.01 -1.89 -21.73
CA ARG A 146 -3.45 -1.68 -21.49
C ARG A 146 -3.77 -0.28 -20.94
N LEU A 147 -2.74 0.46 -20.56
CA LEU A 147 -2.84 1.82 -20.05
C LEU A 147 -1.97 2.74 -20.90
N ASP A 148 -2.58 3.80 -21.42
CA ASP A 148 -1.86 4.82 -22.18
C ASP A 148 -0.75 5.47 -21.34
N THR A 149 0.34 5.85 -22.00
CA THR A 149 1.51 6.44 -21.35
C THR A 149 1.17 7.75 -20.62
N GLN A 150 0.31 8.59 -21.20
CA GLN A 150 -0.06 9.85 -20.57
C GLN A 150 -0.90 9.60 -19.30
N THR A 151 -1.86 8.69 -19.38
CA THR A 151 -2.67 8.28 -18.21
C THR A 151 -1.80 7.64 -17.14
N TYR A 152 -0.85 6.78 -17.52
CA TYR A 152 0.11 6.16 -16.61
C TYR A 152 0.94 7.19 -15.85
N VAL A 153 1.54 8.16 -16.56
CA VAL A 153 2.40 9.18 -15.96
C VAL A 153 1.60 10.04 -14.97
N THR A 154 0.40 10.50 -15.37
CA THR A 154 -0.48 11.31 -14.52
C THR A 154 -0.89 10.54 -13.26
N GLU A 155 -1.36 9.30 -13.39
CA GLU A 155 -1.80 8.51 -12.23
C GLU A 155 -0.65 8.08 -11.33
N ASN A 156 0.49 7.69 -11.89
CA ASN A 156 1.65 7.35 -11.08
C ASN A 156 2.18 8.55 -10.30
N ALA A 157 2.20 9.75 -10.90
CA ALA A 157 2.55 10.99 -10.20
C ALA A 157 1.54 11.33 -9.08
N ARG A 158 0.25 11.13 -9.34
CA ARG A 158 -0.83 11.33 -8.37
C ARG A 158 -0.68 10.39 -7.16
N LEU A 159 -0.50 9.10 -7.41
CA LEU A 159 -0.26 8.09 -6.36
C LEU A 159 1.04 8.33 -5.60
N GLU A 160 2.10 8.80 -6.27
CA GLU A 160 3.35 9.18 -5.61
C GLU A 160 3.17 10.37 -4.66
N THR A 161 2.42 11.39 -5.11
CA THR A 161 2.09 12.55 -4.27
C THR A 161 1.31 12.11 -3.03
N MET A 162 0.34 11.19 -3.17
CA MET A 162 -0.37 10.62 -2.03
C MET A 162 0.54 9.86 -1.07
N GLN A 163 1.49 9.08 -1.60
CA GLN A 163 2.47 8.35 -0.80
C GLN A 163 3.29 9.31 0.08
N ILE A 164 3.76 10.42 -0.50
CA ILE A 164 4.52 11.45 0.21
C ILE A 164 3.64 12.09 1.28
N ARG A 165 2.42 12.53 0.94
CA ARG A 165 1.45 13.12 1.87
C ARG A 165 1.21 12.22 3.10
N ILE A 166 0.90 10.94 2.87
CA ILE A 166 0.67 9.98 3.96
C ILE A 166 1.91 9.85 4.86
N ASN A 167 3.10 9.79 4.26
CA ASN A 167 4.34 9.63 5.01
C ASN A 167 4.65 10.86 5.87
N ILE A 168 4.52 12.06 5.31
CA ILE A 168 4.80 13.30 6.03
C ILE A 168 3.80 13.55 7.15
N GLU A 169 2.50 13.36 6.92
CA GLU A 169 1.51 13.52 7.99
C GLU A 169 1.74 12.51 9.13
N ASN A 170 2.15 11.29 8.80
CA ASN A 170 2.54 10.30 9.82
C ASN A 170 3.79 10.75 10.59
N VAL A 171 4.81 11.30 9.92
CA VAL A 171 6.01 11.85 10.58
C VAL A 171 5.63 13.00 11.53
N ILE A 172 4.81 13.95 11.08
CA ILE A 172 4.34 15.08 11.90
C ILE A 172 3.61 14.57 13.14
N LYS A 173 2.68 13.63 12.95
CA LYS A 173 1.91 13.05 14.05
C LYS A 173 2.82 12.35 15.06
N ARG A 174 3.75 11.50 14.59
CA ARG A 174 4.69 10.78 15.46
C ARG A 174 5.67 11.72 16.17
N ALA A 175 6.07 12.81 15.53
CA ALA A 175 6.88 13.84 16.17
C ALA A 175 6.10 14.51 17.32
N ASN A 176 4.85 14.93 17.07
CA ASN A 176 3.98 15.50 18.11
C ASN A 176 3.71 14.52 19.27
N ASP A 177 3.47 13.25 18.96
CA ASP A 177 3.30 12.19 19.98
C ASP A 177 4.58 11.96 20.79
N SER A 178 5.76 12.15 20.19
CA SER A 178 7.05 12.04 20.90
C SER A 178 7.31 13.26 21.79
N ILE A 179 6.94 14.46 21.34
CA ILE A 179 7.02 15.69 22.13
C ILE A 179 6.11 15.59 23.36
N SER A 180 4.86 15.14 23.19
CA SER A 180 3.91 15.00 24.29
C SER A 180 4.34 13.96 25.33
N ARG A 181 5.10 12.94 24.91
CA ARG A 181 5.71 11.94 25.79
C ARG A 181 7.03 12.38 26.43
N GLY A 182 7.46 13.63 26.22
CA GLY A 182 8.72 14.14 26.77
C GLY A 182 9.97 13.57 26.11
N GLN A 183 9.88 13.09 24.86
CA GLN A 183 11.00 12.55 24.08
C GLN A 183 11.34 13.48 22.89
N PRO A 184 11.87 14.70 23.14
CA PRO A 184 12.16 15.67 22.08
C PRO A 184 13.27 15.20 21.12
N GLY A 185 14.23 14.41 21.60
CA GLY A 185 15.30 13.85 20.75
C GLY A 185 14.76 12.96 19.63
N THR A 186 13.78 12.11 19.95
CA THR A 186 13.09 11.26 18.96
C THR A 186 12.32 12.10 17.95
N ALA A 187 11.63 13.15 18.41
CA ALA A 187 10.90 14.07 17.55
C ALA A 187 11.83 14.80 16.57
N LEU A 188 12.98 15.30 17.03
CA LEU A 188 14.01 15.91 16.17
C LEU A 188 14.49 14.97 15.07
N GLN A 189 14.79 13.72 15.44
CA GLN A 189 15.24 12.73 14.45
C GLN A 189 14.15 12.41 13.41
N LEU A 190 12.88 12.36 13.82
CA LEU A 190 11.74 12.14 12.92
C LEU A 190 11.56 13.32 11.96
N LEU A 191 11.60 14.56 12.46
CA LEU A 191 11.46 15.77 11.65
C LEU A 191 12.59 15.89 10.62
N ARG A 192 13.85 15.66 11.03
CA ARG A 192 15.00 15.64 10.10
C ARG A 192 14.85 14.62 8.99
N LYS A 193 14.44 13.39 9.33
CA LYS A 193 14.14 12.34 8.33
C LYS A 193 13.03 12.75 7.37
N GLY A 194 12.01 13.47 7.86
CA GLY A 194 10.94 14.02 7.03
C GLY A 194 11.45 15.06 6.03
N ILE A 195 12.30 15.99 6.49
CA ILE A 195 12.92 17.03 5.64
C ILE A 195 13.83 16.39 4.58
N ASP A 196 14.67 15.43 4.97
CA ASP A 196 15.54 14.71 4.05
C ASP A 196 14.74 13.98 2.97
N ALA A 197 13.60 13.38 3.32
CA ALA A 197 12.71 12.71 2.37
C ALA A 197 12.07 13.67 1.36
N LEU A 198 11.89 14.94 1.71
CA LEU A 198 11.34 15.99 0.84
C LEU A 198 12.42 16.75 0.06
N SER A 199 13.70 16.64 0.42
CA SER A 199 14.80 17.41 -0.17
C SER A 199 14.95 17.26 -1.69
N THR A 200 14.52 16.12 -2.24
CA THR A 200 14.62 15.80 -3.67
C THR A 200 13.35 16.10 -4.46
N LYS A 201 12.31 16.67 -3.81
CA LYS A 201 10.98 16.87 -4.38
C LYS A 201 10.65 18.36 -4.46
N ASN A 202 10.19 18.80 -5.64
CA ASN A 202 9.93 20.21 -5.95
C ASN A 202 8.44 20.52 -6.18
N ASP A 203 7.52 19.64 -5.76
CA ASP A 203 6.09 19.92 -5.86
C ASP A 203 5.63 20.92 -4.78
N ALA A 204 4.54 21.63 -5.06
CA ALA A 204 4.01 22.67 -4.19
C ALA A 204 3.70 22.16 -2.77
N TYR A 205 3.24 20.91 -2.65
CA TYR A 205 2.99 20.30 -1.34
C TYR A 205 4.30 20.01 -0.61
N SER A 206 5.29 19.39 -1.26
CA SER A 206 6.60 19.11 -0.65
C SER A 206 7.30 20.37 -0.13
N ILE A 207 7.21 21.49 -0.85
CA ILE A 207 7.79 22.78 -0.41
C ILE A 207 7.10 23.27 0.86
N GLN A 208 5.76 23.32 0.87
CA GLN A 208 4.98 23.74 2.05
C GLN A 208 5.20 22.82 3.25
N ALA A 209 5.23 21.51 3.00
CA ALA A 209 5.47 20.50 4.01
C ALA A 209 6.88 20.61 4.59
N LYS A 210 7.89 20.84 3.74
CA LYS A 210 9.28 21.06 4.18
C LYS A 210 9.38 22.29 5.08
N GLN A 211 8.81 23.42 4.67
CA GLN A 211 8.78 24.63 5.49
C GLN A 211 8.15 24.36 6.86
N LYS A 212 6.98 23.69 6.89
CA LYS A 212 6.30 23.33 8.13
C LYS A 212 7.15 22.44 9.04
N LEU A 213 7.88 21.48 8.48
CA LEU A 213 8.78 20.62 9.25
C LEU A 213 10.01 21.38 9.78
N GLU A 214 10.55 22.31 9.00
CA GLU A 214 11.65 23.19 9.41
C GLU A 214 11.22 24.14 10.53
N ASP A 215 10.02 24.73 10.44
CA ASP A 215 9.44 25.57 11.49
C ASP A 215 9.25 24.77 12.79
N MET A 216 8.67 23.56 12.70
CA MET A 216 8.53 22.66 13.85
C MET A 216 9.87 22.29 14.48
N LEU A 217 10.91 22.08 13.66
CA LEU A 217 12.25 21.75 14.15
C LEU A 217 12.89 22.94 14.87
N GLY A 218 12.78 24.14 14.30
CA GLY A 218 13.26 25.38 14.92
C GLY A 218 12.60 25.68 16.26
N ASP A 219 11.28 25.48 16.36
CA ASP A 219 10.55 25.63 17.62
C ASP A 219 11.00 24.63 18.70
N LEU A 220 11.34 23.41 18.28
CA LEU A 220 11.77 22.35 19.18
C LEU A 220 13.20 22.57 19.68
N ASP A 221 14.10 23.05 18.81
CA ASP A 221 15.46 23.44 19.18
C ASP A 221 15.45 24.66 20.12
N LYS A 222 14.60 25.68 19.87
CA LYS A 222 14.41 26.82 20.79
C LYS A 222 13.92 26.36 22.16
N LYS A 223 12.85 25.56 22.24
CA LYS A 223 12.35 25.01 23.51
C LYS A 223 13.40 24.21 24.27
N ARG A 224 14.30 23.52 23.56
CA ARG A 224 15.41 22.78 24.18
C ARG A 224 16.46 23.72 24.74
N GLN A 225 16.81 24.77 24.01
CA GLN A 225 17.76 25.78 24.46
C GLN A 225 17.21 26.53 25.68
N ASP A 226 15.98 27.02 25.63
CA ASP A 226 15.32 27.71 26.74
C ASP A 226 15.27 26.83 28.01
N LYS A 227 15.00 25.53 27.85
CA LYS A 227 14.97 24.59 28.97
C LYS A 227 16.37 24.38 29.57
N ASN A 228 17.40 24.23 28.73
CA ASN A 228 18.78 24.08 29.20
C ASN A 228 19.27 25.34 29.91
N ASP A 229 18.94 26.52 29.38
CA ASP A 229 19.31 27.81 29.96
C ASP A 229 18.61 28.02 31.31
N ALA A 230 17.33 27.64 31.42
CA ALA A 230 16.59 27.65 32.67
C ALA A 230 17.15 26.64 33.71
N GLU A 231 17.55 25.45 33.28
CA GLU A 231 18.19 24.45 34.16
C GLU A 231 19.55 24.96 34.68
N MET A 232 20.38 25.58 33.82
CA MET A 232 21.64 26.21 34.25
C MET A 232 21.42 27.36 35.23
N GLN A 233 20.43 28.22 34.99
CA GLN A 233 20.10 29.31 35.93
C GLN A 233 19.65 28.77 37.28
N GLN A 234 18.80 27.74 37.30
CA GLN A 234 18.36 27.10 38.55
C GLN A 234 19.52 26.43 39.31
N LEU A 235 20.49 25.85 38.61
CA LEU A 235 21.70 25.31 39.22
C LEU A 235 22.55 26.42 39.84
N ALA A 236 22.78 27.51 39.10
CA ALA A 236 23.55 28.66 39.59
C ALA A 236 22.88 29.34 40.80
N ASP A 237 21.55 29.46 40.80
CA ASP A 237 20.79 30.02 41.92
C ASP A 237 20.86 29.10 43.15
N LYS A 238 20.76 27.78 42.97
CA LYS A 238 20.93 26.80 44.06
C LYS A 238 22.35 26.80 44.64
N GLU A 239 23.37 26.92 43.79
CA GLU A 239 24.76 27.04 44.26
C GLU A 239 24.93 28.33 45.08
N ARG A 240 24.40 29.46 44.61
CA ARG A 240 24.38 30.72 45.37
C ARG A 240 23.69 30.60 46.72
N ASP A 241 22.50 30.01 46.77
CA ASP A 241 21.78 29.82 48.03
C ASP A 241 22.55 28.90 48.99
N SER A 242 23.20 27.84 48.47
CA SER A 242 24.03 26.94 49.29
C SER A 242 25.29 27.61 49.83
N ASP A 243 25.95 28.47 49.04
CA ASP A 243 27.12 29.26 49.48
C ASP A 243 26.71 30.31 50.52
N MET A 244 25.53 30.92 50.36
CA MET A 244 24.98 31.84 51.35
C MET A 244 24.65 31.12 52.67
N ASP A 245 24.01 29.95 52.63
CA ASP A 245 23.77 29.16 53.84
C ASP A 245 25.08 28.67 54.49
N ALA A 246 26.11 28.34 53.71
CA ALA A 246 27.42 27.96 54.24
C ALA A 246 28.15 29.15 54.90
N LEU A 247 28.00 30.36 54.36
CA LEU A 247 28.62 31.58 54.88
C LEU A 247 27.88 32.17 56.10
N PHE A 248 26.58 31.90 56.26
CA PHE A 248 25.74 32.53 57.29
C PHE A 248 25.02 31.56 58.25
N GLY A 249 25.06 30.24 58.02
CA GLY A 249 24.20 29.24 58.66
C GLY A 249 24.63 28.70 60.03
N GLU A 250 25.92 28.74 60.41
CA GLU A 250 26.35 28.31 61.75
C GLU A 250 26.85 29.48 62.61
N LYS A 251 25.91 30.17 63.28
CA LYS A 251 26.18 30.69 64.63
C LYS A 251 25.63 29.69 65.65
N LYS A 252 26.44 28.68 66.00
CA LYS A 252 26.23 27.91 67.23
C LYS A 252 26.26 28.88 68.41
N LYS A 253 25.11 29.06 69.05
CA LYS A 253 24.99 29.72 70.35
C LYS A 253 25.69 28.85 71.39
N TRP A 254 26.74 29.39 71.99
CA TRP A 254 27.32 28.89 73.24
C TRP A 254 26.43 29.29 74.42
#